data_AF-A0A2U2AJS0-F1
#
_entry.id   AF-A0A2U2AJS0-F1
#
_cell.length_a   1.000
_cell.length_b   1.000
_cell.length_c   1.000
_cell.angle_alpha   90.00
_cell.angle_beta   90.00
_cell.angle_gamma   90.00
#
_symmetry.space_group_name_H-M   'P 1'
#
loop_
_entity.id
_entity.type
_entity.pdbx_description
1 polymer ?
#
loop_
_entity_poly.entity_id
_entity_poly.type
_entity_poly.pdbx_seq_one_letter_code
_entity_poly.pdbx_strand_id
1 'polypeptide(L)' 'MLNLNDMPIEIPCPDCSHKISETIGNLKKNPTLECPVCGFQFKVNADELKESIKSAEMMLNQLRGSLKNFKI' A
#
# COMPACT_ATOMS: atom_id res chain seq x y z
N MET A 1 -6.85 14.28 -6.48
CA MET A 1 -6.90 13.26 -5.42
C MET A 1 -5.63 12.44 -5.52
N LEU A 2 -4.99 12.05 -4.42
CA LEU A 2 -3.87 11.11 -4.46
C LEU A 2 -4.45 9.74 -4.83
N ASN A 3 -4.09 9.21 -6.00
CA ASN A 3 -4.48 7.86 -6.41
C ASN A 3 -3.35 6.91 -6.02
N LEU A 4 -3.55 6.19 -4.92
CA LEU A 4 -2.55 5.27 -4.38
C LEU A 4 -2.56 3.91 -5.09
N ASN A 5 -3.53 3.65 -5.98
CA ASN A 5 -3.67 2.34 -6.61
C ASN A 5 -2.53 2.03 -7.59
N ASP A 6 -1.98 3.05 -8.23
CA ASP A 6 -0.90 2.91 -9.23
C ASP A 6 0.50 3.04 -8.60
N MET A 7 0.59 3.30 -7.30
CA MET A 7 1.88 3.37 -6.63
C MET A 7 2.42 1.96 -6.36
N PRO A 8 3.63 1.66 -6.85
CA PRO A 8 4.31 0.43 -6.51
C PRO A 8 4.73 0.48 -5.04
N ILE A 9 4.51 -0.61 -4.32
CA ILE A 9 5.03 -0.85 -2.97
C ILE A 9 5.96 -2.05 -3.01
N GLU A 10 7.00 -1.99 -2.19
CA GLU A 10 7.93 -3.11 -2.01
C GLU A 10 7.44 -4.00 -0.87
N ILE A 11 7.09 -5.25 -1.18
CA ILE A 11 6.67 -6.24 -0.20
C ILE A 11 7.79 -7.26 -0.04
N PRO A 12 8.38 -7.40 1.16
CA PRO A 12 9.37 -8.44 1.40
C PRO A 12 8.70 -9.82 1.40
N CYS A 13 9.30 -10.77 0.70
CA CYS A 13 8.94 -12.17 0.82
C CYS A 13 9.25 -12.67 2.25
N PRO A 14 8.31 -13.31 2.95
CA PRO A 14 8.52 -13.78 4.32
C PRO A 14 9.52 -14.95 4.43
N ASP A 15 9.82 -15.62 3.32
CA ASP A 15 10.73 -16.77 3.27
C ASP A 15 12.16 -16.35 2.93
N CYS A 16 12.37 -15.65 1.80
CA CYS A 16 13.71 -15.29 1.32
C CYS A 16 14.06 -13.80 1.50
N SER A 17 13.17 -12.98 2.07
CA SER A 17 13.32 -11.51 2.22
C SER A 17 13.50 -10.73 0.92
N HIS A 18 13.34 -11.36 -0.25
CA HIS A 18 13.38 -10.67 -1.53
C HIS A 18 12.21 -9.70 -1.65
N LYS A 19 12.47 -8.49 -2.15
CA LYS A 19 11.45 -7.46 -2.30
C LYS A 19 10.69 -7.62 -3.61
N ILE A 20 9.38 -7.76 -3.51
CA ILE A 20 8.47 -7.85 -4.64
C ILE A 20 7.85 -6.48 -4.83
N SER A 21 8.04 -5.89 -6.02
CA SER A 21 7.38 -4.63 -6.38
C SER A 21 6.00 -4.93 -6.91
N GLU A 22 4.96 -4.50 -6.21
CA GLU A 22 3.57 -4.69 -6.64
C GLU A 22 2.70 -3.46 -6.36
N THR A 23 1.62 -3.28 -7.12
CA THR A 23 0.73 -2.13 -6.92
C THR A 23 -0.37 -2.43 -5.91
N ILE A 24 -0.77 -1.41 -5.13
CA ILE A 24 -1.91 -1.50 -4.22
C ILE A 24 -3.20 -1.90 -4.98
N GLY A 25 -3.37 -1.41 -6.21
CA GLY A 25 -4.50 -1.77 -7.07
C GLY A 25 -4.57 -3.26 -7.37
N ASN A 26 -3.42 -3.89 -7.66
CA ASN A 26 -3.32 -5.33 -7.89
C ASN A 26 -3.60 -6.11 -6.61
N LEU A 27 -3.00 -5.72 -5.47
CA LEU A 27 -3.17 -6.40 -4.19
C LEU A 27 -4.62 -6.38 -3.68
N LYS A 28 -5.38 -5.31 -4.00
CA LYS A 28 -6.81 -5.23 -3.70
C LYS A 28 -7.64 -6.24 -4.49
N LYS A 29 -7.24 -6.57 -5.72
CA LYS A 29 -7.94 -7.51 -6.61
C LYS A 29 -7.49 -8.95 -6.41
N ASN A 30 -6.19 -9.15 -6.27
CA ASN A 30 -5.54 -10.43 -6.05
C ASN A 30 -4.51 -10.30 -4.92
N PRO A 31 -4.87 -10.68 -3.67
CA PRO A 31 -3.98 -10.55 -2.52
C PRO A 31 -2.90 -11.64 -2.45
N THR A 32 -2.91 -12.62 -3.35
CA THR A 32 -1.91 -13.70 -3.35
C THR A 32 -0.72 -13.30 -4.20
N LEU A 33 0.46 -13.30 -3.60
CA LEU A 33 1.74 -13.09 -4.27
C LEU A 33 2.54 -14.38 -4.29
N GLU A 34 3.26 -14.58 -5.38
CA GLU A 34 4.29 -15.59 -5.49
C GLU A 34 5.65 -14.89 -5.55
N CYS A 35 6.59 -15.34 -4.73
CA CYS A 35 7.94 -14.83 -4.80
C CYS A 35 8.64 -15.38 -6.06
N PRO A 36 9.14 -14.51 -6.97
CA PRO A 36 9.82 -14.96 -8.19
C PRO A 36 11.20 -15.59 -7.92
N VAL A 37 11.71 -15.50 -6.68
CA VAL A 37 13.03 -16.00 -6.31
C VAL A 37 12.96 -17.37 -5.64
N CYS A 38 12.11 -17.52 -4.60
CA CYS A 38 12.00 -18.79 -3.88
C CYS A 38 10.73 -19.58 -4.20
N GLY A 39 9.80 -19.04 -4.99
CA GLY A 39 8.52 -19.67 -5.30
C GLY A 39 7.53 -19.68 -4.14
N PHE A 40 7.86 -19.06 -3.00
CA PHE A 40 6.96 -19.00 -1.85
C PHE A 40 5.70 -18.18 -2.17
N GLN A 41 4.54 -18.81 -2.08
CA GLN A 41 3.25 -18.13 -2.21
C GLN A 41 2.74 -17.67 -0.85
N PHE A 42 2.37 -16.40 -0.76
CA PHE A 42 1.83 -15.82 0.46
C PHE A 42 0.70 -14.84 0.16
N LYS A 43 -0.24 -14.76 1.10
CA LYS A 43 -1.36 -13.84 1.01
C LYS A 43 -1.05 -12.57 1.77
N VAL A 44 -1.08 -11.45 1.07
CA VAL A 44 -1.02 -10.13 1.68
C VAL A 44 -2.42 -9.79 2.20
N ASN A 45 -2.54 -9.43 3.47
CA ASN A 45 -3.82 -9.00 4.02
C ASN A 45 -4.20 -7.63 3.45
N ALA A 46 -4.91 -7.63 2.33
CA ALA A 46 -5.32 -6.42 1.63
C ALA A 46 -6.29 -5.56 2.46
N ASP A 47 -6.95 -6.12 3.47
CA ASP A 47 -7.89 -5.37 4.31
C ASP A 47 -7.15 -4.51 5.35
N GLU A 48 -6.13 -5.05 6.02
CA GLU A 48 -5.21 -4.26 6.86
C GLU A 48 -4.49 -3.18 6.06
N LEU A 49 -4.13 -3.48 4.81
CA LEU A 49 -3.51 -2.52 3.91
C LEU A 49 -4.48 -1.38 3.55
N LYS A 50 -5.75 -1.69 3.26
CA LYS A 50 -6.80 -0.69 2.98
C LYS A 50 -7.04 0.23 4.18
N GLU A 51 -7.10 -0.32 5.39
CA GLU A 51 -7.33 0.47 6.61
C GLU A 51 -6.17 1.42 6.89
N SER A 52 -4.93 0.93 6.75
CA SER A 52 -3.73 1.75 6.92
C SER A 52 -3.65 2.87 5.88
N ILE A 53 -3.98 2.56 4.62
CA ILE A 53 -4.06 3.54 3.53
C ILE A 53 -5.13 4.59 3.80
N LYS A 54 -6.35 4.17 4.17
CA LYS A 54 -7.47 5.08 4.48
C LYS A 54 -7.11 6.02 5.62
N SER A 55 -6.39 5.52 6.62
CA SER A 55 -5.90 6.31 7.75
C SER A 55 -4.89 7.36 7.28
N ALA A 56 -3.94 6.99 6.43
CA ALA A 56 -2.99 7.93 5.83
C ALA A 56 -3.68 8.99 4.96
N GLU A 57 -4.67 8.61 4.14
CA GLU A 57 -5.48 9.56 3.35
C GLU A 57 -6.24 10.55 4.24
N MET A 58 -6.81 10.09 5.36
CA MET A 58 -7.48 10.96 6.33
C MET A 58 -6.51 11.96 6.96
N MET A 59 -5.34 11.50 7.42
CA MET A 59 -4.32 12.37 8.00
C MET A 59 -3.85 13.43 7.01
N LEU A 60 -3.60 13.07 5.75
CA LEU A 60 -3.21 14.01 4.70
C LEU A 60 -4.32 15.03 4.39
N ASN A 61 -5.58 14.62 4.38
CA ASN A 61 -6.71 15.53 4.19
C ASN A 61 -6.89 16.48 5.38
N GLN A 62 -6.70 16.01 6.61
CA GLN A 62 -6.71 16.86 7.80
C GLN A 62 -5.59 17.90 7.76
N LEU A 63 -4.36 17.47 7.46
CA LEU A 63 -3.22 18.38 7.29
C LEU A 63 -3.50 19.43 6.21
N ARG A 64 -4.04 19.02 5.06
CA ARG A 64 -4.43 19.94 3.99
C ARG A 64 -5.49 20.94 4.44
N GLY A 65 -6.47 20.52 5.23
CA GLY A 65 -7.48 21.40 5.82
C GLY A 65 -6.86 22.43 6.75
N SER A 66 -5.96 22.00 7.64
CA SER A 66 -5.23 22.88 8.55
C SER A 66 -4.36 23.90 7.80
N LEU A 67 -3.67 23.48 6.74
CA LEU A 67 -2.85 24.38 5.91
C LEU A 67 -3.69 25.39 5.12
N LYS A 68 -4.92 25.04 4.70
CA LYS A 68 -5.83 26.01 4.06
C LYS A 68 -6.35 27.07 5.03
N ASN A 69 -6.44 26.75 6.32
CA ASN A 69 -6.85 27.69 7.36
C ASN A 69 -5.69 28.57 7.85
N PHE A 70 -4.44 28.14 7.68
CA PHE A 70 -3.24 28.97 7.81
C PHE A 70 -3.01 29.78 6.53
N LYS A 71 -3.87 30.77 6.25
CA LYS A 71 -3.55 31.84 5.30
C LYS A 71 -2.43 32.70 5.92
N ILE A 72 -1.21 32.62 5.37
CA ILE A 72 -0.26 33.73 5.35
C ILE A 72 -0.69 34.67 4.21
#